data_AF-A0A6F9XQW8-F1
#
_entry.id   AF-A0A6F9XQW8-F1
#
_cell.length_a   1.000
_cell.length_b   1.000
_cell.length_c   1.000
_cell.angle_alpha   90.00
_cell.angle_beta   90.00
_cell.angle_gamma   90.00
#
_symmetry.space_group_name_H-M   'P 1'
#
loop_
_entity.id
_entity.type
_entity.pdbx_description
1 polymer ?
#
loop_
_entity_poly.entity_id
_entity_poly.type
_entity_poly.pdbx_seq_one_letter_code
_entity_poly.pdbx_strand_id
1 'polypeptide(L)'
;MDHLEIYVSNLKTSYAFYSWLLPQLGFEAYQNWADGFSFRKKDFYLVFVQTQAKYLANGYNRCNVGLNHLAFSVGSRAKVDFFKKQLEQRQVTLLYPERYPYAGGKDHYACFFEDPDRIKLEIVARKKD
;
A
#
# COMPACT_ATOMS: atom_id res chain seq x y z
N MET A 1 -11.10 12.78 -5.65
CA MET A 1 -10.02 12.83 -4.64
C MET A 1 -8.78 13.31 -5.35
N ASP A 2 -8.15 14.36 -4.85
CA ASP A 2 -6.97 14.96 -5.48
C ASP A 2 -5.68 14.24 -5.05
N HIS A 3 -5.41 14.21 -3.75
CA HIS A 3 -4.29 13.46 -3.19
C HIS A 3 -4.62 12.82 -1.86
N LEU A 4 -3.77 11.89 -1.43
CA LEU A 4 -3.72 11.35 -0.07
C LEU A 4 -2.28 11.46 0.43
N GLU A 5 -2.11 12.16 1.55
CA GLU A 5 -0.81 12.29 2.23
C GLU A 5 -0.74 11.35 3.45
N ILE A 6 0.38 10.65 3.57
CA ILE A 6 0.64 9.67 4.63
C ILE A 6 1.99 10.00 5.26
N TYR A 7 1.97 10.18 6.58
CA TYR A 7 3.19 10.29 7.36
C TYR A 7 3.73 8.89 7.65
N VAL A 8 5.02 8.68 7.37
CA VAL A 8 5.73 7.40 7.55
C VAL A 8 6.79 7.52 8.63
N SER A 9 7.07 6.44 9.36
CA SER A 9 8.06 6.47 10.45
C SER A 9 9.49 6.52 9.92
N ASN A 10 9.75 5.89 8.77
CA ASN A 10 11.04 5.88 8.11
C ASN A 10 10.88 6.07 6.59
N LEU A 11 11.18 7.27 6.10
CA LEU A 11 11.01 7.63 4.70
C LEU A 11 11.79 6.75 3.74
N LYS A 12 13.02 6.34 4.11
CA LYS A 12 13.85 5.48 3.26
C LYS A 12 13.25 4.09 3.10
N THR A 13 12.76 3.50 4.18
CA THR A 13 12.10 2.19 4.16
C THR A 13 10.80 2.25 3.35
N SER A 14 9.98 3.26 3.59
CA SER A 14 8.72 3.44 2.86
C SER A 14 8.97 3.75 1.38
N TYR A 15 9.98 4.56 1.04
CA TYR A 15 10.38 4.80 -0.35
C TYR A 15 10.79 3.51 -1.05
N ALA A 16 11.60 2.65 -0.43
CA ALA A 16 12.00 1.37 -1.01
C ALA A 16 10.80 0.46 -1.28
N PHE A 17 9.83 0.42 -0.35
CA PHE A 17 8.61 -0.36 -0.49
C PHE A 17 7.68 0.18 -1.60
N TYR A 18 7.33 1.47 -1.54
CA TYR A 18 6.38 2.07 -2.47
C TYR A 18 6.94 2.27 -3.87
N SER A 19 8.25 2.51 -4.03
CA SER A 19 8.91 2.55 -5.34
C SER A 19 8.94 1.21 -6.05
N TRP A 20 8.86 0.10 -5.31
CA TRP A 20 8.62 -1.21 -5.91
C TRP A 20 7.14 -1.41 -6.25
N LEU A 21 6.24 -1.13 -5.30
CA LEU A 21 4.82 -1.48 -5.43
C LEU A 21 4.06 -0.63 -6.44
N LEU A 22 4.15 0.70 -6.33
CA LEU A 22 3.26 1.65 -7.00
C LEU A 22 3.42 1.66 -8.53
N PRO A 23 4.64 1.54 -9.10
CA PRO A 23 4.81 1.40 -10.56
C PRO A 23 4.06 0.20 -11.15
N GLN A 24 4.05 -0.94 -10.46
CA GLN A 24 3.34 -2.15 -10.91
C GLN A 24 1.81 -1.98 -10.88
N LEU A 25 1.33 -1.01 -10.08
CA LEU A 25 -0.08 -0.60 -9.98
C LEU A 25 -0.42 0.57 -10.94
N GLY A 26 0.54 1.01 -11.74
CA GLY A 26 0.37 2.05 -12.76
C GLY A 26 0.44 3.48 -12.21
N PHE A 27 1.10 3.68 -11.09
CA PHE A 27 1.53 5.01 -10.66
C PHE A 27 2.94 5.30 -11.19
N GLU A 28 3.25 6.56 -11.41
CA GLU A 28 4.57 7.03 -11.80
C GLU A 28 5.16 7.88 -10.68
N ALA A 29 6.48 7.84 -10.47
CA ALA A 29 7.14 8.76 -9.55
C ALA A 29 6.89 10.21 -10.01
N TYR A 30 6.54 11.10 -9.10
CA TYR A 30 6.16 12.47 -9.43
C TYR A 30 7.10 13.51 -8.80
N GLN A 31 7.14 13.61 -7.47
CA GLN A 31 8.04 14.53 -6.78
C GLN A 31 8.88 13.80 -5.74
N ASN A 32 10.07 14.35 -5.47
CA ASN A 32 11.00 13.84 -4.46
C ASN A 32 11.72 15.03 -3.82
N TRP A 33 11.72 15.09 -2.50
CA TRP A 33 12.38 16.13 -1.71
C TRP A 33 12.96 15.52 -0.42
N ALA A 34 13.66 16.33 0.38
CA ALA A 34 14.39 15.85 1.55
C ALA A 34 13.54 15.03 2.54
N ASP A 35 12.30 15.48 2.75
CA ASP A 35 11.39 14.92 3.76
C ASP A 35 10.19 14.19 3.15
N GLY A 36 10.17 13.92 1.84
CA GLY A 36 9.03 13.26 1.23
C GLY A 36 9.17 12.92 -0.24
N PHE A 37 8.24 12.11 -0.71
CA PHE A 37 8.12 11.73 -2.11
C PHE A 37 6.66 11.52 -2.49
N SER A 38 6.36 11.57 -3.79
CA SER A 38 5.01 11.34 -4.28
C SER A 38 4.97 10.53 -5.56
N PHE A 39 3.85 9.84 -5.75
CA PHE A 39 3.51 9.05 -6.91
C PHE A 39 2.18 9.52 -7.48
N ARG A 40 2.07 9.58 -8.82
CA ARG A 40 0.87 10.04 -9.51
C ARG A 40 0.28 8.95 -10.40
N LYS A 41 -1.05 8.86 -10.44
CA LYS A 41 -1.80 8.08 -11.43
C LYS A 41 -2.96 8.91 -11.95
N LYS A 42 -2.88 9.34 -13.22
CA LYS A 42 -3.78 10.36 -13.79
C LYS A 42 -3.76 11.62 -12.92
N ASP A 43 -4.91 12.06 -12.42
CA ASP A 43 -5.06 13.26 -11.61
C ASP A 43 -4.96 13.00 -10.10
N PHE A 44 -4.69 11.75 -9.69
CA PHE A 44 -4.59 11.37 -8.27
C PHE A 44 -3.15 11.18 -7.82
N TYR A 45 -2.81 11.69 -6.63
CA TYR A 45 -1.48 11.59 -6.01
C TYR A 45 -1.49 10.82 -4.69
N LEU A 46 -0.44 10.02 -4.47
CA LEU A 46 -0.08 9.49 -3.17
C LEU A 46 1.20 10.18 -2.70
N VAL A 47 1.14 10.81 -1.53
CA VAL A 47 2.24 11.58 -0.96
C VAL A 47 2.69 10.93 0.34
N PHE A 48 4.01 10.75 0.51
CA PHE A 48 4.60 10.17 1.70
C PHE A 48 5.58 11.15 2.32
N VAL A 49 5.42 11.45 3.61
CA VAL A 49 6.19 12.46 4.33
C VAL A 49 6.83 11.85 5.57
N GLN A 50 8.08 12.19 5.86
CA GLN A 50 8.77 11.76 7.06
C GLN A 50 8.07 12.35 8.30
N THR A 51 7.66 11.47 9.22
CA THR A 51 7.18 11.91 10.54
C THR A 51 8.30 12.62 11.29
N GLN A 52 8.03 13.84 11.76
CA GLN A 52 8.99 14.59 12.58
C GLN A 52 9.28 13.85 13.88
N ALA A 53 10.52 13.95 14.37
CA ALA A 53 10.99 13.20 15.54
C ALA A 53 10.08 13.34 16.78
N LYS A 54 9.55 14.55 17.03
CA LYS A 54 8.66 14.83 18.16
C LYS A 54 7.32 14.08 18.12
N TYR A 55 6.90 13.56 16.97
CA TYR A 55 5.64 12.82 16.80
C TYR A 55 5.83 11.31 16.63
N LEU A 56 7.06 10.81 16.47
CA LEU A 56 7.32 9.38 16.27
C LEU A 56 6.79 8.52 17.43
N ALA A 57 6.82 9.04 18.66
CA ALA A 57 6.33 8.34 19.85
C ALA A 57 4.80 8.10 19.84
N ASN A 58 4.03 8.82 19.02
CA ASN A 58 2.59 8.58 18.87
C ASN A 58 2.33 7.21 18.21
N GLY A 59 3.26 6.73 17.37
CA GLY A 59 3.14 5.50 16.61
C GLY A 59 1.96 5.47 15.63
N TYR A 60 1.78 4.34 14.96
CA TYR A 60 0.59 4.05 14.16
C TYR A 60 0.00 2.70 14.56
N ASN A 61 -1.33 2.68 14.65
CA ASN A 61 -2.10 1.45 14.77
C ASN A 61 -3.37 1.59 13.92
N ARG A 62 -3.48 0.76 12.88
CA ARG A 62 -4.62 0.75 11.95
C ARG A 62 -6.00 0.57 12.62
N CYS A 63 -6.05 0.12 13.87
CA CYS A 63 -7.30 -0.02 14.63
C CYS A 63 -7.71 1.25 15.38
N ASN A 64 -6.86 2.27 15.45
CA ASN A 64 -7.20 3.58 16.02
C ASN A 64 -7.99 4.42 15.01
N VAL A 65 -8.58 5.53 15.49
CA VAL A 65 -9.18 6.54 14.61
C VAL A 65 -8.13 7.06 13.62
N GLY A 66 -8.45 6.98 12.32
CA GLY A 66 -7.55 7.37 11.24
C GLY A 66 -7.60 6.40 10.06
N LEU A 67 -6.50 6.33 9.30
CA LEU A 67 -6.36 5.40 8.19
C LEU A 67 -6.29 3.95 8.70
N ASN A 68 -7.08 3.05 8.10
CA ASN A 68 -6.98 1.61 8.35
C ASN A 68 -6.24 0.89 7.21
N HIS A 69 -6.67 1.12 5.97
CA HIS A 69 -6.11 0.49 4.79
C HIS A 69 -6.34 1.25 3.50
N LEU A 70 -5.55 0.92 2.48
CA LEU A 70 -5.76 1.30 1.09
C LEU A 70 -5.91 0.06 0.22
N ALA A 71 -6.87 0.09 -0.70
CA ALA A 71 -7.12 -0.98 -1.65
C ALA A 71 -6.88 -0.53 -3.09
N PHE A 72 -6.16 -1.35 -3.85
CA PHE A 72 -5.84 -1.11 -5.26
C PHE A 72 -6.48 -2.18 -6.13
N SER A 73 -7.26 -1.76 -7.12
CA SER A 73 -7.84 -2.69 -8.08
C SER A 73 -6.86 -3.07 -9.18
N VAL A 74 -6.88 -4.36 -9.54
CA VAL A 74 -6.15 -4.92 -10.69
C VAL A 74 -7.13 -5.66 -11.60
N GLY A 75 -6.81 -5.70 -12.90
CA GLY A 75 -7.74 -6.20 -13.92
C GLY A 75 -7.92 -7.72 -13.99
N SER A 76 -7.22 -8.50 -13.16
CA SER A 76 -7.33 -9.96 -13.18
C SER A 76 -6.91 -10.61 -11.86
N ARG A 77 -7.45 -11.80 -11.58
CA ARG A 77 -7.05 -12.65 -10.45
C ARG A 77 -5.57 -13.07 -10.55
N ALA A 78 -5.10 -13.36 -11.76
CA ALA A 78 -3.69 -13.67 -12.01
C ALA A 78 -2.74 -12.55 -11.58
N LYS A 79 -3.17 -11.27 -11.69
CA LYS A 79 -2.36 -10.14 -11.20
C LYS A 79 -2.32 -10.08 -9.68
N VAL A 80 -3.39 -10.48 -8.97
CA VAL A 80 -3.38 -10.64 -7.51
C VAL A 80 -2.40 -11.73 -7.09
N ASP A 81 -2.43 -12.89 -7.76
CA ASP A 81 -1.50 -14.01 -7.48
C ASP A 81 -0.04 -13.64 -7.75
N PHE A 82 0.22 -12.85 -8.81
CA PHE A 82 1.53 -12.29 -9.08
C PHE A 82 2.03 -11.46 -7.90
N PHE A 83 1.23 -10.52 -7.39
CA PHE A 83 1.63 -9.70 -6.24
C PHE A 83 1.85 -10.53 -4.99
N LYS A 84 0.99 -11.52 -4.69
CA LYS A 84 1.19 -12.44 -3.56
C LYS A 84 2.59 -13.06 -3.61
N LYS A 85 2.98 -13.65 -4.75
CA LYS A 85 4.31 -14.28 -4.90
C LYS A 85 5.44 -13.28 -4.71
N GLN A 86 5.33 -12.07 -5.26
CA GLN A 86 6.36 -11.05 -5.12
C GLN A 86 6.51 -10.55 -3.68
N LEU A 87 5.40 -10.48 -2.93
CA LEU A 87 5.35 -10.13 -1.50
C LEU A 87 6.02 -11.22 -0.65
N GLU A 88 5.74 -12.49 -0.92
CA GLU A 88 6.39 -13.64 -0.25
C GLU A 88 7.91 -13.61 -0.45
N GLN A 89 8.38 -13.40 -1.68
CA GLN A 89 9.81 -13.29 -1.98
C GLN A 89 10.50 -12.12 -1.26
N ARG A 90 9.76 -11.04 -1.01
CA ARG A 90 10.24 -9.86 -0.26
C ARG A 90 10.07 -9.97 1.24
N GLN A 91 9.52 -11.10 1.71
CA GLN A 91 9.21 -11.32 3.13
C GLN A 91 8.30 -10.24 3.71
N VAL A 92 7.39 -9.70 2.90
CA VAL A 92 6.37 -8.77 3.36
C VAL A 92 5.32 -9.54 4.14
N THR A 93 4.89 -9.00 5.29
CA THR A 93 3.86 -9.59 6.14
C THR A 93 2.53 -9.70 5.39
N LEU A 94 2.15 -10.92 5.00
CA LEU A 94 0.81 -11.21 4.49
C LEU A 94 -0.20 -11.30 5.63
N LEU A 95 -1.41 -10.81 5.40
CA LEU A 95 -2.51 -10.86 6.34
C LEU A 95 -3.55 -11.90 5.89
N TYR A 96 -4.05 -12.67 6.85
CA TYR A 96 -5.06 -13.71 6.64
C TYR A 96 -4.65 -14.78 5.60
N PRO A 97 -3.40 -15.30 5.63
CA PRO A 97 -2.94 -16.28 4.64
C PRO A 97 -3.82 -17.54 4.59
N GLU A 98 -4.42 -17.92 5.71
CA GLU A 98 -5.33 -19.06 5.84
C GLU A 98 -6.68 -18.86 5.13
N ARG A 99 -7.04 -17.61 4.82
CA ARG A 99 -8.26 -17.24 4.09
C ARG A 99 -7.99 -16.68 2.71
N TYR A 100 -6.75 -16.66 2.24
CA TYR A 100 -6.42 -16.24 0.88
C TYR A 100 -7.12 -17.16 -0.14
N PRO A 101 -7.70 -16.64 -1.25
CA PRO A 101 -7.78 -15.22 -1.66
C PRO A 101 -9.09 -14.53 -1.24
N TYR A 102 -9.90 -15.12 -0.36
CA TYR A 102 -11.28 -14.70 -0.06
C TYR A 102 -11.47 -14.16 1.36
N ALA A 103 -10.41 -13.60 1.97
CA ALA A 103 -10.47 -13.01 3.30
C ALA A 103 -11.48 -11.85 3.41
N GLY A 104 -11.82 -11.19 2.29
CA GLY A 104 -12.85 -10.15 2.20
C GLY A 104 -14.26 -10.66 1.85
N GLY A 105 -14.46 -11.97 1.67
CA GLY A 105 -15.74 -12.57 1.28
C GLY A 105 -15.65 -13.43 0.01
N LYS A 106 -16.70 -14.23 -0.25
CA LYS A 106 -16.72 -15.26 -1.31
C LYS A 106 -16.47 -14.71 -2.73
N ASP A 107 -16.93 -13.50 -3.01
CA ASP A 107 -16.78 -12.85 -4.32
C ASP A 107 -15.62 -11.84 -4.36
N HIS A 108 -14.78 -11.82 -3.31
CA HIS A 108 -13.75 -10.81 -3.11
C HIS A 108 -12.36 -11.44 -3.20
N TYR A 109 -11.84 -11.55 -4.44
CA TYR A 109 -10.53 -12.13 -4.70
C TYR A 109 -9.42 -11.09 -4.48
N ALA A 110 -8.75 -11.14 -3.33
CA ALA A 110 -7.77 -10.14 -2.92
C ALA A 110 -6.59 -10.72 -2.11
N CYS A 111 -5.47 -9.99 -2.14
CA CYS A 111 -4.31 -10.19 -1.28
C CYS A 111 -4.24 -9.04 -0.27
N PHE A 112 -4.13 -9.34 1.02
CA PHE A 112 -3.95 -8.37 2.10
C PHE A 112 -2.55 -8.51 2.68
N PHE A 113 -1.89 -7.39 2.95
CA PHE A 113 -0.53 -7.34 3.47
C PHE A 113 -0.27 -6.04 4.22
N GLU A 114 0.87 -5.92 4.89
CA GLU A 114 1.29 -4.70 5.58
C GLU A 114 2.37 -3.97 4.78
N ASP A 115 2.32 -2.64 4.80
CA ASP A 115 3.47 -1.79 4.48
C ASP A 115 4.46 -1.74 5.68
N PRO A 116 5.61 -1.04 5.55
CA PRO A 116 6.57 -0.91 6.64
C PRO A 116 6.03 -0.29 7.94
N ASP A 117 5.01 0.57 7.84
CA ASP A 117 4.36 1.24 8.97
C ASP A 117 3.14 0.47 9.50
N ARG A 118 2.90 -0.76 9.00
CA ARG A 118 1.75 -1.63 9.34
C ARG A 118 0.39 -1.10 8.87
N ILE A 119 0.38 -0.16 7.93
CA ILE A 119 -0.79 0.18 7.14
C ILE A 119 -1.16 -1.06 6.33
N LYS A 120 -2.42 -1.49 6.46
CA LYS A 120 -2.90 -2.61 5.68
C LYS A 120 -3.05 -2.15 4.23
N LEU A 121 -2.50 -2.90 3.31
CA LEU A 121 -2.69 -2.72 1.87
C LEU A 121 -3.45 -3.92 1.32
N GLU A 122 -4.26 -3.65 0.32
CA GLU A 122 -5.06 -4.64 -0.37
C GLU A 122 -4.88 -4.52 -1.88
N ILE A 123 -4.68 -5.65 -2.56
CA ILE A 123 -4.74 -5.73 -4.02
C ILE A 123 -5.88 -6.67 -4.39
N VAL A 124 -6.89 -6.14 -5.08
CA VAL A 124 -8.15 -6.83 -5.37
C VAL A 124 -8.40 -6.95 -6.87
N ALA A 125 -8.82 -8.13 -7.32
CA ALA A 125 -9.26 -8.33 -8.69
C ALA A 125 -10.65 -7.71 -8.88
N ARG A 126 -10.76 -6.74 -9.80
CA ARG A 126 -12.04 -6.22 -10.30
C ARG A 126 -12.09 -6.46 -11.79
N LYS A 127 -13.23 -6.92 -12.32
CA LYS A 127 -13.45 -6.92 -13.76
C LYS A 127 -13.33 -5.47 -14.22
N LYS A 128 -12.55 -5.24 -15.29
CA LYS A 128 -12.70 -3.99 -16.04
C LYS A 128 -14.06 -4.10 -16.73
N ASP A 129 -14.95 -3.16 -16.42
CA ASP A 129 -16.11 -2.89 -17.28
C ASP A 129 -15.61 -2.40 -18.65
#